data_AF-A0A1T1I957-F1
#
_entry.id   AF-A0A1T1I957-F1
#
_cell.length_a   1.000
_cell.length_b   1.000
_cell.length_c   1.000
_cell.angle_alpha   90.00
_cell.angle_beta   90.00
_cell.angle_gamma   90.00
#
_symmetry.space_group_name_H-M   'P 1'
#
loop_
_entity.id
_entity.type
_entity.pdbx_description
1 polymer ?
#
loop_
_entity_poly.entity_id
_entity_poly.type
_entity_poly.pdbx_seq_one_letter_code
_entity_poly.pdbx_strand_id
1 'polypeptide(L)'
;MNLEMAKLAVAVAKVLGKIIAVIGGKGGSLKSTTTQNLGVALTSQGKKVLIIDFDPQKTVYLWWVLRDKNFVRQQAALAEKLAMLKKQKEETGKVYNAGFAQRIAKQAAEYNKMRSLKVVSMSPANIDWKAIEAYKNEYDYIICDTSGHLEFIGTTKDLIKKSDMVLIPFNNSIDDFNVRLDVKETIKSCGAITAKVFSVVIDMNEKQNAKGIAPRLLANVADTMPIAPVKLYKRSSWLEVKYSGLGVVEAKKDKIATQQFLDLADFVTYEINNAKAA
;
A
#
# COMPACT_ATOMS: atom_id res chain seq x y z
N MET A 1 -36.35 13.07 16.92
CA MET A 1 -35.42 14.01 16.27
C MET A 1 -33.96 13.80 16.66
N ASN A 2 -33.60 13.60 17.94
CA ASN A 2 -32.19 13.44 18.37
C ASN A 2 -31.50 12.14 17.96
N LEU A 3 -32.21 11.01 17.85
CA LEU A 3 -31.58 9.72 17.51
C LEU A 3 -31.22 9.63 16.01
N GLU A 4 -32.05 10.19 15.14
CA GLU A 4 -31.77 10.29 13.71
C GLU A 4 -30.66 11.30 13.43
N MET A 5 -30.65 12.47 14.10
CA MET A 5 -29.56 13.42 13.97
C MET A 5 -28.23 12.87 14.50
N ALA A 6 -28.24 12.06 15.56
CA ALA A 6 -27.04 11.37 16.05
C ALA A 6 -26.57 10.27 15.08
N LYS A 7 -27.49 9.49 14.50
CA LYS A 7 -27.17 8.51 13.45
C LYS A 7 -26.65 9.18 12.18
N LEU A 8 -27.22 10.32 11.80
CA LEU A 8 -26.78 11.14 10.69
C LEU A 8 -25.42 11.77 11.00
N ALA A 9 -25.18 12.28 12.21
CA ALA A 9 -23.88 12.80 12.63
C ALA A 9 -22.79 11.72 12.66
N VAL A 10 -23.11 10.49 13.06
CA VAL A 10 -22.20 9.32 12.97
C VAL A 10 -22.00 8.88 11.51
N ALA A 11 -23.03 8.95 10.67
CA ALA A 11 -22.94 8.67 9.23
C ALA A 11 -22.23 9.78 8.43
N VAL A 12 -22.25 11.02 8.93
CA VAL A 12 -21.65 12.24 8.34
C VAL A 12 -20.28 12.53 8.94
N ALA A 13 -19.91 11.91 10.07
CA ALA A 13 -18.54 11.88 10.58
C ALA A 13 -17.66 11.10 9.60
N LYS A 14 -17.30 11.77 8.51
CA LYS A 14 -16.34 11.30 7.54
C LYS A 14 -15.09 10.91 8.29
N VAL A 15 -14.82 9.61 8.31
CA VAL A 15 -13.56 9.12 8.83
C VAL A 15 -12.48 9.67 7.91
N LEU A 16 -11.70 10.62 8.40
CA LEU A 16 -10.56 11.13 7.67
C LEU A 16 -9.62 9.98 7.31
N GLY A 17 -9.06 10.08 6.10
CA GLY A 17 -8.05 9.17 5.57
C GLY A 17 -6.90 8.96 6.53
N LYS A 18 -6.30 7.78 6.42
CA LYS A 18 -5.30 7.27 7.35
C LYS A 18 -3.91 7.29 6.75
N ILE A 19 -2.95 7.85 7.47
CA ILE A 19 -1.58 8.00 7.00
C ILE A 19 -0.76 6.80 7.46
N ILE A 20 -0.16 6.10 6.50
CA ILE A 20 0.73 4.95 6.73
C ILE A 20 2.12 5.34 6.23
N ALA A 21 3.12 5.38 7.10
CA ALA A 21 4.51 5.57 6.67
C ALA A 21 5.21 4.22 6.48
N VAL A 22 5.90 4.06 5.36
CA VAL A 22 6.76 2.89 5.09
C VAL A 22 8.21 3.34 5.18
N ILE A 23 8.84 3.08 6.33
CA ILE A 23 10.19 3.58 6.66
C ILE A 23 11.21 2.44 6.74
N GLY A 24 12.50 2.72 6.61
CA GLY A 24 13.50 1.66 6.70
C GLY A 24 14.95 2.10 6.53
N GLY A 25 15.83 1.28 7.09
CA GLY A 25 17.29 1.46 7.23
C GLY A 25 18.07 2.02 6.07
N LYS A 26 18.01 1.28 4.98
CA LYS A 26 18.97 1.34 3.87
C LYS A 26 18.23 1.28 2.53
N GLY A 27 18.95 1.58 1.45
CA GLY A 27 18.53 1.20 0.11
C GLY A 27 18.36 -0.33 0.03
N GLY A 28 17.34 -0.80 -0.67
CA GLY A 28 17.10 -2.24 -0.83
C GLY A 28 16.29 -2.93 0.29
N SER A 29 15.81 -2.20 1.31
CA SER A 29 14.94 -2.74 2.37
C SER A 29 13.48 -2.96 1.94
N LEU A 30 13.22 -3.05 0.63
CA LEU A 30 11.93 -3.35 0.00
C LEU A 30 10.78 -2.37 0.28
N LYS A 31 11.04 -1.18 0.85
CA LYS A 31 10.06 -0.10 1.08
C LYS A 31 9.14 0.16 -0.12
N SER A 32 9.68 0.61 -1.24
CA SER A 32 8.89 0.92 -2.44
C SER A 32 8.12 -0.29 -2.97
N THR A 33 8.64 -1.51 -2.79
CA THR A 33 7.94 -2.73 -3.22
C THR A 33 6.75 -3.04 -2.31
N THR A 34 6.94 -2.90 -1.00
CA THR A 34 5.86 -3.02 -0.01
C THR A 34 4.82 -1.93 -0.23
N THR A 35 5.23 -0.67 -0.40
CA THR A 35 4.36 0.48 -0.67
C THR A 35 3.49 0.24 -1.91
N GLN A 36 4.11 -0.14 -3.05
CA GLN A 36 3.39 -0.39 -4.30
C GLN A 36 2.34 -1.49 -4.13
N ASN A 37 2.74 -2.64 -3.58
CA ASN A 37 1.84 -3.79 -3.50
C ASN A 37 0.78 -3.63 -2.40
N LEU A 38 1.09 -2.96 -1.29
CA LEU A 38 0.10 -2.60 -0.27
C LEU A 38 -0.94 -1.65 -0.86
N GLY A 39 -0.51 -0.62 -1.60
CA GLY A 39 -1.44 0.32 -2.25
C GLY A 39 -2.34 -0.36 -3.27
N VAL A 40 -1.79 -1.29 -4.06
CA VAL A 40 -2.57 -2.13 -5.00
C VAL A 40 -3.54 -3.05 -4.26
N ALA A 41 -3.12 -3.70 -3.17
CA ALA A 41 -3.95 -4.60 -2.39
C ALA A 41 -5.13 -3.87 -1.73
N LEU A 42 -4.89 -2.75 -1.05
CA LEU A 42 -5.94 -1.90 -0.45
C LEU A 42 -6.92 -1.40 -1.53
N THR A 43 -6.40 -0.97 -2.69
CA THR A 43 -7.24 -0.55 -3.81
C THR A 43 -8.11 -1.69 -4.35
N SER A 44 -7.55 -2.90 -4.43
CA SER A 44 -8.30 -4.08 -4.88
C SER A 44 -9.47 -4.43 -3.96
N GLN A 45 -9.37 -4.05 -2.69
CA GLN A 45 -10.42 -4.13 -1.66
C GLN A 45 -11.40 -2.94 -1.67
N GLY A 46 -11.31 -2.07 -2.68
CA GLY A 46 -12.24 -0.96 -2.90
C GLY A 46 -11.86 0.34 -2.20
N LYS A 47 -10.65 0.45 -1.64
CA LYS A 47 -10.17 1.67 -0.97
C LYS A 47 -9.64 2.69 -1.98
N LYS A 48 -9.87 3.97 -1.72
CA LYS A 48 -9.18 5.07 -2.40
C LYS A 48 -7.82 5.27 -1.76
N VAL A 49 -6.76 5.07 -2.53
CA VAL A 49 -5.39 5.10 -2.00
C VAL A 49 -4.57 6.16 -2.73
N LEU A 50 -3.90 7.01 -1.96
CA LEU A 50 -2.84 7.88 -2.43
C LEU A 50 -1.50 7.34 -1.94
N ILE A 51 -0.51 7.25 -2.82
CA ILE A 51 0.89 7.06 -2.41
C ILE A 51 1.62 8.38 -2.61
N ILE A 52 2.41 8.80 -1.63
CA ILE A 52 3.32 9.93 -1.72
C ILE A 52 4.74 9.37 -1.72
N ASP A 53 5.43 9.55 -2.84
CA ASP A 53 6.82 9.13 -3.02
C ASP A 53 7.75 10.28 -2.58
N PHE A 54 8.35 10.12 -1.39
CA PHE A 54 9.36 11.03 -0.86
C PHE A 54 10.78 10.63 -1.23
N ASP A 55 10.99 9.54 -1.97
CA ASP A 55 12.32 9.12 -2.39
C ASP A 55 12.80 9.97 -3.57
N PRO A 56 13.97 10.65 -3.49
CA PRO A 56 14.55 11.36 -4.62
C PRO A 56 14.74 10.49 -5.88
N GLN A 57 14.89 9.17 -5.72
CA GLN A 57 14.98 8.20 -6.83
C GLN A 57 13.63 7.96 -7.54
N LYS A 58 12.51 8.37 -6.92
CA LYS A 58 11.15 8.34 -7.50
C LYS A 58 10.73 6.95 -7.98
N THR A 59 11.17 5.91 -7.29
CA THR A 59 10.95 4.52 -7.71
C THR A 59 9.45 4.19 -7.80
N VAL A 60 8.62 4.73 -6.89
CA VAL A 60 7.17 4.50 -6.89
C VAL A 60 6.47 5.40 -7.89
N TYR A 61 6.89 6.66 -8.00
CA TYR A 61 6.33 7.58 -8.97
C TYR A 61 6.60 7.12 -10.42
N LEU A 62 7.81 6.66 -10.75
CA LEU A 62 8.13 6.13 -12.08
C LEU A 62 7.34 4.85 -12.40
N TRP A 63 7.13 3.99 -11.40
CA TRP A 63 6.23 2.84 -11.52
C TRP A 63 4.79 3.29 -11.84
N TRP A 64 4.30 4.36 -11.20
CA TRP A 64 2.99 4.92 -11.49
C TRP A 64 2.90 5.55 -12.88
N VAL A 65 3.95 6.20 -13.38
CA VAL A 65 3.96 6.71 -14.77
C VAL A 65 3.80 5.57 -15.78
N LEU A 66 4.47 4.44 -15.56
CA LEU A 66 4.29 3.23 -16.39
C LEU A 66 2.87 2.67 -16.25
N ARG A 67 2.36 2.62 -15.01
CA ARG A 67 0.99 2.22 -14.69
C ARG A 67 0.01 3.08 -15.47
N ASP A 68 0.05 4.39 -15.35
CA ASP A 68 -0.92 5.32 -15.94
C ASP A 68 -0.97 5.20 -17.48
N LYS A 69 0.19 5.08 -18.14
CA LYS A 69 0.26 4.80 -19.59
C LYS A 69 -0.43 3.50 -19.97
N ASN A 70 -0.16 2.42 -19.22
CA ASN A 70 -0.86 1.16 -19.43
C ASN A 70 -2.36 1.31 -19.11
N PHE A 71 -2.71 2.14 -18.13
CA PHE A 71 -4.08 2.40 -17.73
C PHE A 71 -4.90 3.01 -18.86
N VAL A 72 -4.37 4.05 -19.51
CA VAL A 72 -4.98 4.68 -20.69
C VAL A 72 -5.16 3.67 -21.82
N ARG A 73 -4.13 2.86 -22.12
CA ARG A 73 -4.18 1.89 -23.21
C ARG A 73 -5.27 0.82 -23.02
N GLN A 74 -5.36 0.16 -21.86
CA GLN A 74 -6.40 -0.87 -21.71
C GLN A 74 -7.80 -0.25 -21.54
N GLN A 75 -7.92 0.98 -21.05
CA GLN A 75 -9.21 1.67 -21.00
C GLN A 75 -9.79 1.88 -22.39
N ALA A 76 -8.98 2.33 -23.35
CA ALA A 76 -9.39 2.46 -24.75
C ALA A 76 -9.84 1.11 -25.32
N ALA A 77 -9.05 0.04 -25.11
CA ALA A 77 -9.38 -1.30 -25.60
C ALA A 77 -10.66 -1.88 -24.96
N LEU A 78 -10.91 -1.59 -23.68
CA LEU A 78 -12.15 -1.99 -23.00
C LEU A 78 -13.35 -1.21 -23.50
N ALA A 79 -13.21 0.10 -23.70
CA ALA A 79 -14.26 0.96 -24.21
C ALA A 79 -14.71 0.53 -25.62
N GLU A 80 -13.76 0.20 -26.49
CA GLU A 80 -14.05 -0.33 -27.83
C GLU A 80 -14.86 -1.64 -27.77
N LYS A 81 -14.45 -2.59 -26.93
CA LYS A 81 -15.17 -3.86 -26.74
C LYS A 81 -16.58 -3.64 -26.18
N LEU A 82 -16.74 -2.71 -25.23
CA LEU A 82 -18.04 -2.36 -24.67
C LEU A 82 -18.95 -1.70 -25.72
N ALA A 83 -18.42 -0.80 -26.54
CA ALA A 83 -19.15 -0.16 -27.63
C ALA A 83 -19.60 -1.18 -28.68
N MET A 84 -18.73 -2.13 -29.05
CA MET A 84 -19.08 -3.25 -29.94
C MET A 84 -20.24 -4.09 -29.39
N LEU A 85 -20.21 -4.43 -28.10
CA LEU A 85 -21.29 -5.20 -27.46
C LEU A 85 -22.60 -4.40 -27.38
N LYS A 86 -22.50 -3.09 -27.12
CA LYS A 86 -23.67 -2.20 -27.09
C LYS A 86 -24.32 -2.11 -28.47
N LYS A 87 -23.54 -1.87 -29.52
CA LYS A 87 -24.00 -1.82 -30.91
C LYS A 87 -24.67 -3.13 -31.34
N GLN A 88 -24.05 -4.27 -31.05
CA GLN A 88 -24.63 -5.59 -31.35
C GLN A 88 -26.02 -5.76 -30.70
N LYS A 89 -26.15 -5.34 -29.43
CA LYS A 89 -27.43 -5.41 -28.72
C LYS A 89 -28.48 -4.48 -29.34
N GLU A 90 -28.09 -3.29 -29.77
CA GLU A 90 -28.97 -2.32 -30.43
C GLU A 90 -29.46 -2.84 -31.79
N GLU A 91 -28.58 -3.45 -32.60
CA GLU A 91 -28.90 -3.95 -33.94
C GLU A 91 -29.70 -5.26 -33.94
N THR A 92 -29.42 -6.16 -32.98
CA THR A 92 -29.96 -7.53 -32.99
C THR A 92 -30.91 -7.84 -31.84
N GLY A 93 -31.07 -6.92 -30.89
CA GLY A 93 -31.83 -7.12 -29.65
C GLY A 93 -31.17 -8.07 -28.65
N LYS A 94 -30.02 -8.69 -28.98
CA LYS A 94 -29.36 -9.71 -28.14
C LYS A 94 -27.84 -9.53 -28.13
N VAL A 95 -27.19 -10.11 -27.12
CA VAL A 95 -25.73 -10.28 -27.08
C VAL A 95 -25.45 -11.77 -27.20
N TYR A 96 -24.91 -12.21 -28.34
CA TYR A 96 -24.79 -13.65 -28.64
C TYR A 96 -23.79 -14.37 -27.74
N ASN A 97 -22.79 -13.67 -27.19
CA ASN A 97 -21.78 -14.24 -26.30
C ASN A 97 -21.86 -13.61 -24.91
N ALA A 98 -22.83 -14.05 -24.10
CA ALA A 98 -23.06 -13.55 -22.75
C ALA A 98 -21.83 -13.72 -21.84
N GLY A 99 -21.09 -14.83 -21.95
CA GLY A 99 -19.88 -15.07 -21.17
C GLY A 99 -18.75 -14.08 -21.50
N PHE A 100 -18.58 -13.74 -22.79
CA PHE A 100 -17.65 -12.68 -23.19
C PHE A 100 -18.09 -11.33 -22.64
N ALA A 101 -19.36 -10.96 -22.78
CA ALA A 101 -19.88 -9.69 -22.28
C ALA A 101 -19.69 -9.54 -20.76
N GLN A 102 -19.98 -10.61 -19.99
CA GLN A 102 -19.77 -10.63 -18.55
C GLN A 102 -18.29 -10.46 -18.18
N ARG A 103 -17.37 -11.10 -18.91
CA ARG A 103 -15.92 -10.93 -18.69
C ARG A 103 -15.47 -9.50 -18.95
N ILE A 104 -15.92 -8.86 -20.03
CA ILE A 104 -15.58 -7.47 -20.35
C ILE A 104 -16.14 -6.52 -19.28
N ALA A 105 -17.39 -6.70 -18.86
CA ALA A 105 -17.99 -5.89 -17.81
C ALA A 105 -17.23 -6.04 -16.48
N LYS A 106 -16.90 -7.27 -16.08
CA LYS A 106 -16.09 -7.54 -14.87
C LYS A 106 -14.70 -6.90 -14.98
N GLN A 107 -14.05 -7.04 -16.12
CA GLN A 107 -12.73 -6.44 -16.36
C GLN A 107 -12.79 -4.90 -16.25
N ALA A 108 -13.79 -4.26 -16.86
CA ALA A 108 -13.99 -2.82 -16.77
C ALA A 108 -14.26 -2.34 -15.33
N ALA A 109 -15.08 -3.08 -14.56
CA ALA A 109 -15.35 -2.76 -13.16
C ALA A 109 -14.09 -2.86 -12.28
N GLU A 110 -13.33 -3.96 -12.40
CA GLU A 110 -12.05 -4.12 -11.70
C GLU A 110 -11.07 -3.00 -12.09
N TYR A 111 -11.03 -2.61 -13.36
CA TYR A 111 -10.12 -1.58 -13.83
C TYR A 111 -10.45 -0.18 -13.31
N ASN A 112 -11.74 0.17 -13.30
CA ASN A 112 -12.21 1.43 -12.74
C ASN A 112 -11.90 1.52 -11.24
N LYS A 113 -12.02 0.41 -10.52
CA LYS A 113 -11.58 0.29 -9.12
C LYS A 113 -10.08 0.53 -9.00
N MET A 114 -9.23 -0.15 -9.78
CA MET A 114 -7.78 0.00 -9.70
C MET A 114 -7.25 1.38 -10.11
N ARG A 115 -8.06 2.19 -10.80
CA ARG A 115 -7.72 3.57 -11.20
C ARG A 115 -7.78 4.57 -10.04
N SER A 116 -8.42 4.23 -8.92
CA SER A 116 -8.44 5.10 -7.74
C SER A 116 -7.09 5.17 -7.02
N LEU A 117 -6.15 4.27 -7.33
CA LEU A 117 -4.77 4.36 -6.86
C LEU A 117 -4.03 5.50 -7.57
N LYS A 118 -3.64 6.51 -6.79
CA LYS A 118 -2.84 7.64 -7.28
C LYS A 118 -1.49 7.68 -6.62
N VAL A 119 -0.50 8.20 -7.34
CA VAL A 119 0.83 8.43 -6.82
C VAL A 119 1.26 9.84 -7.16
N VAL A 120 1.80 10.55 -6.17
CA VAL A 120 2.46 11.85 -6.35
C VAL A 120 3.88 11.74 -5.82
N SER A 121 4.80 12.54 -6.37
CA SER A 121 6.15 12.69 -5.81
C SER A 121 6.24 14.02 -5.08
N MET A 122 6.82 14.00 -3.89
CA MET A 122 7.04 15.19 -3.07
C MET A 122 8.50 15.22 -2.60
N SER A 123 9.11 16.40 -2.57
CA SER A 123 10.49 16.51 -2.06
C SER A 123 10.50 16.28 -0.55
N PRO A 124 11.39 15.43 0.00
CA PRO A 124 11.51 15.24 1.43
C PRO A 124 12.01 16.50 2.15
N ALA A 125 12.69 17.41 1.45
CA ALA A 125 13.20 18.65 2.01
C ALA A 125 12.10 19.69 2.33
N ASN A 126 10.97 19.64 1.63
CA ASN A 126 9.90 20.65 1.70
C ASN A 126 8.53 19.96 1.72
N ILE A 127 8.21 19.26 2.82
CA ILE A 127 6.93 18.56 2.95
C ILE A 127 5.80 19.57 3.18
N ASP A 128 4.81 19.57 2.29
CA ASP A 128 3.57 20.32 2.49
C ASP A 128 2.56 19.49 3.30
N TRP A 129 2.64 19.60 4.63
CA TRP A 129 1.71 18.94 5.53
C TRP A 129 0.26 19.41 5.38
N LYS A 130 0.02 20.65 4.92
CA LYS A 130 -1.35 21.13 4.69
C LYS A 130 -1.97 20.40 3.51
N ALA A 131 -1.20 20.18 2.44
CA ALA A 131 -1.64 19.38 1.30
C ALA A 131 -1.93 17.92 1.71
N ILE A 132 -1.04 17.30 2.51
CA ILE A 132 -1.23 15.92 2.99
C ILE A 132 -2.49 15.80 3.85
N GLU A 133 -2.71 16.74 4.76
CA GLU A 133 -3.93 16.74 5.58
C GLU A 133 -5.20 16.96 4.73
N ALA A 134 -5.15 17.79 3.69
CA ALA A 134 -6.27 17.96 2.77
C ALA A 134 -6.64 16.66 2.06
N TYR A 135 -5.65 15.85 1.64
CA TYR A 135 -5.88 14.56 0.98
C TYR A 135 -6.63 13.54 1.84
N LYS A 136 -6.62 13.68 3.18
CA LYS A 136 -7.40 12.80 4.06
C LYS A 136 -8.91 12.95 3.85
N ASN A 137 -9.35 14.01 3.18
CA ASN A 137 -10.74 14.15 2.74
C ASN A 137 -11.05 13.35 1.47
N GLU A 138 -10.06 12.94 0.69
CA GLU A 138 -10.30 12.34 -0.62
C GLU A 138 -9.98 10.84 -0.66
N TYR A 139 -9.00 10.43 0.16
CA TYR A 139 -8.47 9.08 0.19
C TYR A 139 -8.76 8.41 1.52
N ASP A 140 -9.05 7.11 1.47
CA ASP A 140 -9.19 6.28 2.67
C ASP A 140 -7.82 6.04 3.31
N TYR A 141 -6.78 5.89 2.48
CA TYR A 141 -5.39 5.69 2.91
C TYR A 141 -4.42 6.57 2.12
N ILE A 142 -3.46 7.13 2.84
CA ILE A 142 -2.30 7.84 2.29
C ILE A 142 -1.06 7.05 2.73
N ILE A 143 -0.32 6.49 1.77
CA ILE A 143 0.90 5.71 2.05
C ILE A 143 2.11 6.56 1.67
N CYS A 144 3.01 6.79 2.62
CA CYS A 144 4.23 7.55 2.41
C CYS A 144 5.40 6.59 2.18
N ASP A 145 5.96 6.59 0.97
CA ASP A 145 7.22 5.89 0.65
C ASP A 145 8.40 6.78 0.99
N THR A 146 9.41 6.26 1.70
CA THR A 146 10.61 7.03 2.05
C THR A 146 11.86 6.45 1.39
N SER A 147 12.90 7.28 1.23
CA SER A 147 14.25 6.79 0.94
C SER A 147 14.89 6.12 2.16
N GLY A 148 16.19 5.84 2.13
CA GLY A 148 16.93 5.34 3.29
C GLY A 148 16.79 6.30 4.48
N HIS A 149 16.30 5.80 5.63
CA HIS A 149 15.88 6.66 6.75
C HIS A 149 16.95 7.63 7.28
N LEU A 150 18.24 7.28 7.14
CA LEU A 150 19.35 8.12 7.61
C LEU A 150 19.59 9.34 6.71
N GLU A 151 19.18 9.31 5.44
CA GLU A 151 19.39 10.41 4.49
C GLU A 151 18.51 11.62 4.84
N PHE A 152 17.26 11.37 5.24
CA PHE A 152 16.28 12.40 5.59
C PHE A 152 15.66 12.10 6.95
N ILE A 153 16.50 12.16 7.99
CA ILE A 153 16.09 11.82 9.35
C ILE A 153 14.97 12.75 9.87
N GLY A 154 15.00 14.04 9.52
CA GLY A 154 13.95 15.01 9.90
C GLY A 154 12.60 14.63 9.32
N THR A 155 12.54 14.41 8.00
CA THR A 155 11.36 13.92 7.27
C THR A 155 10.83 12.62 7.86
N THR A 156 11.72 11.67 8.18
CA THR A 156 11.34 10.39 8.79
C THR A 156 10.68 10.60 10.15
N LYS A 157 11.24 11.48 11.00
CA LYS A 157 10.65 11.81 12.31
C LYS A 157 9.27 12.47 12.18
N ASP A 158 9.11 13.38 11.22
CA ASP A 158 7.81 14.01 10.97
C ASP A 158 6.76 12.97 10.53
N LEU A 159 7.13 12.07 9.61
CA LEU A 159 6.27 10.96 9.18
C LEU A 159 5.89 10.05 10.36
N ILE A 160 6.84 9.64 11.19
CA ILE A 160 6.57 8.83 12.39
C ILE A 160 5.55 9.53 13.30
N LYS A 161 5.68 10.84 13.51
CA LYS A 161 4.80 11.61 14.40
C LYS A 161 3.42 11.87 13.82
N LYS A 162 3.29 11.95 12.49
CA LYS A 162 2.05 12.34 11.79
C LYS A 162 1.26 11.16 11.25
N SER A 163 1.86 9.97 11.19
CA SER A 163 1.20 8.75 10.72
C SER A 163 0.28 8.13 11.77
N ASP A 164 -0.78 7.47 11.32
CA ASP A 164 -1.60 6.56 12.13
C ASP A 164 -0.86 5.21 12.32
N MET A 165 -0.07 4.80 11.33
CA MET A 165 0.69 3.56 11.35
C MET A 165 2.06 3.71 10.69
N VAL A 166 3.07 3.05 11.23
CA VAL A 166 4.42 2.97 10.66
C VAL A 166 4.74 1.51 10.39
N LEU A 167 5.07 1.20 9.13
CA LEU A 167 5.52 -0.11 8.68
C LEU A 167 7.02 -0.07 8.39
N ILE A 168 7.75 -1.03 8.95
CA ILE A 168 9.20 -1.15 8.80
C ILE A 168 9.52 -2.46 8.09
N PRO A 169 9.53 -2.49 6.74
CA PRO A 169 9.96 -3.68 6.01
C PRO A 169 11.46 -3.90 6.15
N PHE A 170 11.85 -5.15 6.41
CA PHE A 170 13.25 -5.56 6.46
C PHE A 170 13.40 -7.01 5.98
N ASN A 171 14.54 -7.33 5.38
CA ASN A 171 14.86 -8.70 5.04
C ASN A 171 15.23 -9.46 6.32
N ASN A 172 14.92 -10.75 6.38
CA ASN A 172 15.34 -11.61 7.48
C ASN A 172 16.85 -11.94 7.40
N SER A 173 17.71 -10.93 7.59
CA SER A 173 19.17 -11.04 7.59
C SER A 173 19.79 -10.26 8.75
N ILE A 174 20.99 -10.67 9.18
CA ILE A 174 21.73 -10.00 10.26
C ILE A 174 22.06 -8.55 9.87
N ASP A 175 22.38 -8.28 8.61
CA ASP A 175 22.70 -6.94 8.12
C ASP A 175 21.52 -5.96 8.24
N ASP A 176 20.30 -6.47 8.13
CA ASP A 176 19.05 -5.73 8.30
C ASP A 176 18.61 -5.68 9.78
N PHE A 177 19.19 -6.48 10.67
CA PHE A 177 18.94 -6.39 12.11
C PHE A 177 19.53 -5.10 12.71
N ASN A 178 20.76 -4.74 12.35
CA ASN A 178 21.38 -3.48 12.80
C ASN A 178 20.58 -2.25 12.38
N VAL A 179 20.00 -2.30 11.18
CA VAL A 179 19.08 -1.29 10.68
C VAL A 179 17.86 -1.08 11.58
N ARG A 180 17.33 -2.15 12.20
CA ARG A 180 16.20 -2.02 13.14
C ARG A 180 16.61 -1.27 14.41
N LEU A 181 17.88 -1.34 14.82
CA LEU A 181 18.36 -0.56 15.96
C LEU A 181 18.39 0.94 15.63
N ASP A 182 18.83 1.32 14.44
CA ASP A 182 18.85 2.73 14.00
C ASP A 182 17.42 3.31 13.93
N VAL A 183 16.48 2.53 13.37
CA VAL A 183 15.07 2.90 13.33
C VAL A 183 14.47 2.97 14.74
N LYS A 184 14.87 2.07 15.66
CA LYS A 184 14.44 2.08 17.08
C LYS A 184 14.86 3.37 17.76
N GLU A 185 16.11 3.78 17.60
CA GLU A 185 16.63 5.01 18.19
C GLU A 185 15.97 6.25 17.57
N THR A 186 15.69 6.22 16.27
CA THR A 186 14.92 7.27 15.60
C THR A 186 13.52 7.42 16.21
N ILE A 187 12.80 6.31 16.38
CA ILE A 187 11.46 6.29 17.00
C ILE A 187 11.53 6.82 18.43
N LYS A 188 12.46 6.33 19.26
CA LYS A 188 12.64 6.83 20.63
C LYS A 188 12.90 8.33 20.67
N SER A 189 13.73 8.83 19.75
CA SER A 189 14.05 10.26 19.66
C SER A 189 12.86 11.14 19.25
N CYS A 190 11.75 10.55 18.79
CA CYS A 190 10.51 11.27 18.52
C CYS A 190 9.75 11.64 19.80
N GLY A 191 10.06 11.00 20.93
CA GLY A 191 9.28 11.12 22.16
C GLY A 191 7.97 10.33 22.08
N ALA A 192 6.89 10.89 22.62
CA ALA A 192 5.57 10.29 22.53
C ALA A 192 5.07 10.28 21.08
N ILE A 193 4.64 9.11 20.59
CA ILE A 193 4.05 8.93 19.27
C ILE A 193 2.68 8.25 19.42
N THR A 194 1.74 8.60 18.54
CA THR A 194 0.41 7.97 18.48
C THR A 194 0.35 6.86 17.43
N ALA A 195 1.32 6.80 16.53
CA ALA A 195 1.36 5.84 15.44
C ALA A 195 1.55 4.41 15.97
N LYS A 196 0.80 3.46 15.43
CA LYS A 196 1.08 2.04 15.64
C LYS A 196 2.29 1.62 14.82
N VAL A 197 3.32 1.09 15.45
CA VAL A 197 4.57 0.72 14.78
C VAL A 197 4.65 -0.79 14.63
N PHE A 198 4.88 -1.27 13.41
CA PHE A 198 5.09 -2.69 13.15
C PHE A 198 6.26 -2.91 12.21
N SER A 199 7.00 -3.99 12.45
CA SER A 199 7.98 -4.48 11.50
C SER A 199 7.38 -5.55 10.61
N VAL A 200 7.67 -5.49 9.31
CA VAL A 200 7.20 -6.46 8.32
C VAL A 200 8.41 -7.28 7.87
N VAL A 201 8.43 -8.55 8.26
CA VAL A 201 9.53 -9.47 7.93
C VAL A 201 9.38 -9.96 6.50
N ILE A 202 10.44 -9.82 5.71
CA ILE A 202 10.50 -10.33 4.34
C ILE A 202 11.59 -11.39 4.25
N ASP A 203 11.18 -12.63 4.05
CA ASP A 203 12.07 -13.79 3.97
C ASP A 203 12.52 -14.05 2.52
N MET A 204 13.72 -14.60 2.36
CA MET A 204 14.27 -14.94 1.03
C MET A 204 13.58 -16.16 0.39
N ASN A 205 13.05 -17.11 1.17
CA ASN A 205 12.46 -18.34 0.63
C ASN A 205 11.48 -19.01 1.61
N GLU A 206 10.33 -19.49 1.10
CA GLU A 206 9.36 -20.30 1.86
C GLU A 206 9.98 -21.57 2.47
N LYS A 207 10.99 -22.14 1.83
CA LYS A 207 11.65 -23.38 2.27
C LYS A 207 12.69 -23.18 3.38
N GLN A 208 13.03 -21.94 3.72
CA GLN A 208 14.03 -21.62 4.75
C GLN A 208 13.44 -21.44 6.16
N ASN A 209 12.27 -22.03 6.45
CA ASN A 209 11.54 -21.96 7.73
C ASN A 209 12.34 -22.21 9.03
N ALA A 210 13.65 -22.48 8.97
CA ALA A 210 14.56 -22.65 10.10
C ALA A 210 15.91 -21.86 10.02
N LYS A 211 16.18 -21.03 9.00
CA LYS A 211 17.46 -20.29 8.84
C LYS A 211 17.27 -18.77 8.74
N GLY A 212 16.57 -18.20 9.72
CA GLY A 212 16.38 -16.74 9.88
C GLY A 212 16.98 -16.20 11.17
N ILE A 213 16.81 -14.90 11.43
CA ILE A 213 17.16 -14.30 12.73
C ILE A 213 16.45 -15.08 13.84
N ALA A 214 17.21 -15.49 14.86
CA ALA A 214 16.65 -16.27 15.96
C ALA A 214 15.45 -15.55 16.60
N PRO A 215 14.35 -16.24 16.95
CA PRO A 215 13.19 -15.65 17.60
C PRO A 215 13.54 -14.77 18.82
N ARG A 216 14.61 -15.12 19.54
CA ARG A 216 15.16 -14.33 20.66
C ARG A 216 15.69 -12.95 20.26
N LEU A 217 16.34 -12.83 19.10
CA LEU A 217 16.83 -11.54 18.60
C LEU A 217 15.66 -10.64 18.13
N LEU A 218 14.62 -11.25 17.57
CA LEU A 218 13.38 -10.55 17.21
C LEU A 218 12.65 -9.97 18.43
N ALA A 219 12.79 -10.59 19.61
CA ALA A 219 12.19 -10.12 20.86
C ALA A 219 12.78 -8.78 21.37
N ASN A 220 14.07 -8.50 21.13
CA ASN A 220 14.77 -7.31 21.67
C ASN A 220 14.26 -5.96 21.15
N VAL A 221 13.45 -5.97 20.10
CA VAL A 221 12.83 -4.77 19.51
C VAL A 221 11.30 -4.88 19.47
N ALA A 222 10.73 -5.96 20.01
CA ALA A 222 9.29 -6.19 20.01
C ALA A 222 8.53 -5.11 20.79
N ASP A 223 9.13 -4.55 21.84
CA ASP A 223 8.51 -3.51 22.66
C ASP A 223 8.27 -2.18 21.91
N THR A 224 9.08 -1.90 20.88
CA THR A 224 8.99 -0.65 20.10
C THR A 224 8.40 -0.89 18.72
N MET A 225 8.66 -2.05 18.12
CA MET A 225 8.25 -2.39 16.76
C MET A 225 7.91 -3.88 16.65
N PRO A 226 6.78 -4.33 17.22
CA PRO A 226 6.34 -5.71 17.14
C PRO A 226 6.27 -6.20 15.68
N ILE A 227 6.47 -7.49 15.49
CA ILE A 227 6.38 -8.09 14.16
C ILE A 227 4.92 -8.21 13.77
N ALA A 228 4.57 -7.67 12.60
CA ALA A 228 3.27 -7.89 11.99
C ALA A 228 3.06 -9.39 11.80
N PRO A 229 1.87 -9.95 12.11
CA PRO A 229 1.56 -11.36 11.95
C PRO A 229 1.35 -11.75 10.46
N VAL A 230 2.11 -11.13 9.56
CA VAL A 230 2.08 -11.33 8.11
C VAL A 230 3.50 -11.63 7.66
N LYS A 231 3.68 -12.76 6.98
CA LYS A 231 4.97 -13.17 6.42
C LYS A 231 4.97 -12.89 4.93
N LEU A 232 5.96 -12.11 4.47
CA LEU A 232 6.21 -11.90 3.05
C LEU A 232 7.42 -12.72 2.63
N TYR A 233 7.38 -13.32 1.45
CA TYR A 233 8.52 -14.00 0.85
C TYR A 233 8.91 -13.26 -0.42
N LYS A 234 10.20 -12.94 -0.58
CA LYS A 234 10.70 -12.33 -1.81
C LYS A 234 10.50 -13.29 -2.98
N ARG A 235 9.84 -12.81 -4.04
CA ARG A 235 9.47 -13.62 -5.21
C ARG A 235 9.78 -12.87 -6.50
N SER A 236 10.15 -13.60 -7.56
CA SER A 236 10.46 -13.00 -8.87
C SER A 236 9.26 -12.23 -9.43
N SER A 237 8.05 -12.71 -9.14
CA SER A 237 6.78 -12.12 -9.53
C SER A 237 6.63 -10.65 -9.10
N TRP A 238 7.25 -10.24 -7.99
CA TRP A 238 7.23 -8.84 -7.53
C TRP A 238 7.93 -7.91 -8.52
N LEU A 239 9.05 -8.37 -9.09
CA LEU A 239 9.84 -7.62 -10.04
C LEU A 239 9.22 -7.68 -11.45
N GLU A 240 8.75 -8.86 -11.86
CA GLU A 240 8.16 -9.08 -13.19
C GLU A 240 6.97 -8.15 -13.47
N VAL A 241 6.07 -7.97 -12.49
CA VAL A 241 4.87 -7.14 -12.65
C VAL A 241 5.19 -5.64 -12.63
N LYS A 242 6.31 -5.25 -11.99
CA LYS A 242 6.75 -3.87 -11.87
C LYS A 242 7.08 -3.25 -13.22
N TYR A 243 7.64 -4.03 -14.15
CA TYR A 243 7.91 -3.58 -15.52
C TYR A 243 6.65 -3.20 -16.31
N SER A 244 5.47 -3.63 -15.84
CA SER A 244 4.17 -3.27 -16.41
C SER A 244 3.39 -2.24 -15.57
N GLY A 245 3.99 -1.67 -14.53
CA GLY A 245 3.28 -0.75 -13.62
C GLY A 245 2.17 -1.42 -12.78
N LEU A 246 2.18 -2.76 -12.70
CA LEU A 246 1.20 -3.54 -11.94
C LEU A 246 1.74 -3.91 -10.56
N GLY A 247 0.85 -4.24 -9.64
CA GLY A 247 1.20 -5.01 -8.43
C GLY A 247 0.80 -6.48 -8.57
N VAL A 248 1.28 -7.34 -7.66
CA VAL A 248 1.07 -8.79 -7.78
C VAL A 248 -0.40 -9.19 -7.67
N VAL A 249 -1.16 -8.52 -6.81
CA VAL A 249 -2.61 -8.73 -6.62
C VAL A 249 -3.39 -8.41 -7.91
N GLU A 250 -2.93 -7.43 -8.66
CA GLU A 250 -3.53 -7.02 -9.93
C GLU A 250 -3.18 -7.97 -11.07
N ALA A 251 -1.92 -8.41 -11.13
CA ALA A 251 -1.44 -9.30 -12.18
C ALA A 251 -2.01 -10.72 -12.05
N LYS A 252 -2.31 -11.18 -10.83
CA LYS A 252 -2.89 -12.51 -10.52
C LYS A 252 -2.09 -13.68 -11.10
N LYS A 253 -0.78 -13.50 -11.30
CA LYS A 253 0.15 -14.52 -11.82
C LYS A 253 0.75 -15.41 -10.73
N ASP A 254 0.79 -14.91 -9.49
CA ASP A 254 1.39 -15.59 -8.35
C ASP A 254 0.41 -15.56 -7.17
N LYS A 255 -0.24 -16.69 -6.92
CA LYS A 255 -1.29 -16.80 -5.90
C LYS A 255 -0.77 -16.58 -4.50
N ILE A 256 0.46 -17.02 -4.22
CA ILE A 256 1.09 -16.87 -2.90
C ILE A 256 1.39 -15.40 -2.66
N ALA A 257 2.10 -14.75 -3.59
CA ALA A 257 2.40 -13.32 -3.47
C ALA A 257 1.11 -12.48 -3.37
N THR A 258 0.07 -12.85 -4.13
CA THR A 258 -1.25 -12.21 -4.08
C THR A 258 -1.84 -12.31 -2.68
N GLN A 259 -1.89 -13.51 -2.09
CA GLN A 259 -2.45 -13.70 -0.76
C GLN A 259 -1.64 -12.95 0.30
N GLN A 260 -0.31 -12.99 0.25
CA GLN A 260 0.56 -12.31 1.20
C GLN A 260 0.32 -10.80 1.29
N PHE A 261 0.09 -10.13 0.15
CA PHE A 261 -0.21 -8.69 0.17
C PHE A 261 -1.66 -8.38 0.51
N LEU A 262 -2.60 -9.30 0.25
CA LEU A 262 -3.97 -9.18 0.76
C LEU A 262 -3.99 -9.30 2.29
N ASP A 263 -3.27 -10.28 2.86
CA ASP A 263 -3.12 -10.45 4.31
C ASP A 263 -2.48 -9.22 4.95
N LEU A 264 -1.49 -8.60 4.30
CA LEU A 264 -0.91 -7.34 4.76
C LEU A 264 -1.93 -6.19 4.76
N ALA A 265 -2.76 -6.08 3.71
CA ALA A 265 -3.79 -5.05 3.62
C ALA A 265 -4.90 -5.25 4.68
N ASP A 266 -5.27 -6.51 4.94
CA ASP A 266 -6.24 -6.88 5.98
C ASP A 266 -5.71 -6.55 7.37
N PHE A 267 -4.44 -6.89 7.65
CA PHE A 267 -3.77 -6.54 8.90
C PHE A 267 -3.72 -5.02 9.13
N VAL A 268 -3.30 -4.25 8.13
CA VAL A 268 -3.26 -2.78 8.19
C VAL A 268 -4.66 -2.22 8.47
N THR A 269 -5.68 -2.71 7.76
CA THR A 269 -7.06 -2.25 7.94
C THR A 269 -7.59 -2.60 9.33
N TYR A 270 -7.29 -3.79 9.84
CA TYR A 270 -7.64 -4.22 11.18
C TYR A 270 -7.00 -3.32 12.25
N GLU A 271 -5.68 -3.11 12.18
CA GLU A 271 -4.96 -2.32 13.17
C GLU A 271 -5.42 -0.86 13.21
N ILE A 272 -5.64 -0.26 12.06
CA ILE A 272 -6.10 1.14 11.97
C ILE A 272 -7.53 1.31 12.48
N ASN A 273 -8.43 0.35 12.23
CA ASN A 273 -9.81 0.45 12.68
C ASN A 273 -9.97 0.17 14.18
N ASN A 274 -9.21 -0.77 14.74
CA ASN A 274 -9.27 -1.10 16.17
C ASN A 274 -8.64 -0.03 17.08
N ALA A 275 -7.92 0.94 16.53
CA ALA A 275 -7.44 2.10 17.28
C ALA A 275 -8.59 3.01 17.79
N LYS A 276 -9.84 2.80 17.36
CA LYS A 276 -11.02 3.58 17.78
C LYS A 276 -11.79 2.98 18.96
N ALA A 277 -11.42 1.79 19.43
CA ALA A 277 -12.19 1.04 20.44
C ALA A 277 -11.56 1.06 21.85
N ALA A 278 -10.44 1.75 22.04
CA ALA A 278 -9.73 1.93 23.31
C ALA A 278 -9.57 3.43 23.59
#